data_AF-A0A538DLN6-F1
#
_entry.id   AF-A0A538DLN6-F1
#
_cell.length_a   1.000
_cell.length_b   1.000
_cell.length_c   1.000
_cell.angle_alpha   90.00
_cell.angle_beta   90.00
_cell.angle_gamma   90.00
#
_symmetry.space_group_name_H-M   'P 1'
#
loop_
_entity.id
_entity.type
_entity.pdbx_description
1 polymer ?
#
loop_
_entity_poly.entity_id
_entity_poly.type
_entity_poly.pdbx_seq_one_letter_code
_entity_poly.pdbx_strand_id
1 'polypeptide(L)'
;MNVSEAGSARRRKETFRDLDIIATAKDPEALIDYFTKLKWVIEVVAKGPTKATVLSNEGLRFDLRVVPPQSYGNLLQHFTGSKDHNVALRERAVKDGLSVSEYSITIVETSEELKFADEEEVYKRLGYDYIPPELRENSGELEAARKGELPKLVELGDVKGDLHPHSIWSDGRDTLEQMALAARARG
;
A
#
# COMPACT_ATOMS: atom_id res chain seq x y z
N MET A 1 13.04 -8.50 7.10
CA MET A 1 11.81 -7.96 7.70
C MET A 1 11.38 -6.85 6.78
N ASN A 2 10.19 -6.98 6.20
CA ASN A 2 9.62 -6.01 5.27
C ASN A 2 8.52 -5.28 6.02
N VAL A 3 8.37 -3.98 5.76
CA VAL A 3 7.28 -3.17 6.28
C VAL A 3 6.83 -2.24 5.16
N SER A 4 5.53 -2.08 4.96
CA SER A 4 4.98 -1.12 4.00
C SER A 4 3.65 -0.58 4.48
N GLU A 5 3.37 0.67 4.11
CA GLU A 5 2.02 1.21 4.13
C GLU A 5 1.15 0.46 3.12
N ALA A 6 -0.13 0.31 3.43
CA ALA A 6 -1.13 -0.27 2.54
C ALA A 6 -2.40 0.59 2.58
N GLY A 7 -3.53 0.00 2.19
CA GLY A 7 -4.81 0.68 2.19
C GLY A 7 -4.84 1.90 1.27
N SER A 8 -5.71 2.84 1.62
CA SER A 8 -5.95 4.04 0.81
C SER A 8 -4.78 5.03 0.79
N ALA A 9 -3.94 5.04 1.82
CA ALA A 9 -2.74 5.87 1.87
C ALA A 9 -1.71 5.45 0.80
N ARG A 10 -1.49 4.14 0.64
CA ARG A 10 -0.61 3.60 -0.42
C ARG A 10 -1.14 3.92 -1.82
N ARG A 11 -2.46 3.99 -2.01
CA ARG A 11 -3.10 4.38 -3.28
C ARG A 11 -3.16 5.90 -3.50
N ARG A 12 -2.56 6.69 -2.60
CA ARG A 12 -2.53 8.16 -2.66
C ARG A 12 -3.92 8.80 -2.72
N LYS A 13 -4.92 8.21 -2.06
CA LYS A 13 -6.20 8.90 -1.87
C LYS A 13 -6.00 10.16 -1.03
N GLU A 14 -6.66 11.23 -1.44
CA GLU A 14 -6.61 12.54 -0.77
C GLU A 14 -7.05 12.48 0.70
N THR A 15 -7.96 11.55 1.03
CA THR A 15 -8.44 11.31 2.39
C THR A 15 -8.46 9.82 2.72
N PHE A 16 -8.10 9.50 3.96
CA PHE A 16 -8.12 8.15 4.51
C PHE A 16 -8.57 8.20 5.98
N ARG A 17 -9.11 7.09 6.48
CA ARG A 17 -9.63 7.00 7.86
C ARG A 17 -8.60 6.46 8.85
N ASP A 18 -7.71 5.60 8.36
CA ASP A 18 -6.73 4.84 9.09
C ASP A 18 -5.49 4.61 8.21
N LEU A 19 -4.37 4.27 8.87
CA LEU A 19 -3.16 3.81 8.22
C LEU A 19 -3.02 2.30 8.41
N ASP A 20 -3.12 1.58 7.29
CA ASP A 20 -2.83 0.16 7.23
C ASP A 20 -1.32 -0.06 7.07
N ILE A 21 -0.74 -0.91 7.92
CA ILE A 21 0.67 -1.28 7.89
C ILE A 21 0.77 -2.79 7.75
N ILE A 22 1.54 -3.24 6.76
CA ILE A 22 1.85 -4.64 6.53
C ILE A 22 3.29 -4.89 6.89
N ALA A 23 3.55 -5.92 7.69
CA ALA A 23 4.89 -6.29 8.10
C ALA A 23 5.15 -7.80 8.00
N THR A 24 6.43 -8.17 7.88
CA THR A 24 6.87 -9.56 8.03
C THR A 24 7.75 -9.71 9.27
N ALA A 25 7.50 -10.75 10.05
CA ALA A 25 8.31 -11.03 11.24
C ALA A 25 8.52 -12.53 11.41
N LYS A 26 9.67 -12.91 11.97
CA LYS A 26 9.92 -14.28 12.46
C LYS A 26 9.15 -14.56 13.76
N ASP A 27 8.97 -13.51 14.56
CA ASP A 27 8.20 -13.51 15.81
C ASP A 27 7.12 -12.42 15.73
N PRO A 28 5.92 -12.74 15.18
CA PRO A 28 4.83 -11.80 15.08
C PRO A 28 4.36 -11.27 16.43
N GLU A 29 4.31 -12.12 17.47
CA GLU A 29 3.83 -11.74 18.79
C GLU A 29 4.73 -10.69 19.42
N ALA A 30 6.05 -10.87 19.36
CA ALA A 30 7.00 -9.87 19.85
C ALA A 30 6.88 -8.53 19.10
N LEU A 31 6.63 -8.56 17.79
CA LEU A 31 6.42 -7.34 17.00
C LEU A 31 5.12 -6.62 17.40
N ILE A 32 4.01 -7.35 17.55
CA ILE A 32 2.74 -6.81 18.01
C ILE A 32 2.87 -6.22 19.42
N ASP A 33 3.58 -6.92 20.31
CA ASP A 33 3.87 -6.46 21.66
C ASP A 33 4.67 -5.16 21.67
N TYR A 34 5.70 -5.06 20.82
CA TYR A 34 6.49 -3.85 20.70
C TYR A 34 5.66 -2.69 20.14
N PHE A 35 4.92 -2.94 19.05
CA PHE A 35 4.08 -1.96 18.39
C PHE A 35 3.05 -1.33 19.34
N THR A 36 2.37 -2.17 20.13
CA THR A 36 1.36 -1.72 21.11
C THR A 36 1.92 -0.95 22.32
N LYS A 37 3.24 -0.97 22.54
CA LYS A 37 3.93 -0.28 23.64
C LYS A 37 4.68 0.99 23.21
N LEU A 38 4.58 1.38 21.94
CA LEU A 38 5.24 2.59 21.45
C LEU A 38 4.68 3.84 22.15
N LYS A 39 5.56 4.83 22.43
CA LYS A 39 5.21 6.01 23.23
C LYS A 39 4.07 6.86 22.66
N TRP A 40 3.88 6.82 21.35
CA TRP A 40 2.83 7.57 20.66
C TRP A 40 1.47 6.85 20.70
N VAL A 41 1.42 5.58 21.13
CA VAL A 41 0.18 4.82 21.29
C VAL A 41 -0.50 5.25 22.58
N ILE A 42 -1.73 5.77 22.45
CA ILE A 42 -2.56 6.16 23.61
C ILE A 42 -3.58 5.09 23.98
N GLU A 43 -4.01 4.28 23.01
CA GLU A 43 -5.01 3.24 23.21
C GLU A 43 -4.72 2.04 22.30
N VAL A 44 -4.86 0.84 22.85
CA VAL A 44 -4.84 -0.41 22.08
C VAL A 44 -6.28 -0.87 21.90
N VAL A 45 -6.84 -0.63 20.71
CA VAL A 45 -8.24 -0.93 20.40
C VAL A 45 -8.43 -2.44 20.20
N ALA A 46 -7.46 -3.10 19.54
CA ALA A 46 -7.48 -4.53 19.33
C ALA A 46 -6.06 -5.09 19.32
N LYS A 47 -5.88 -6.29 19.89
CA LYS A 47 -4.60 -6.99 19.91
C LYS A 47 -4.82 -8.49 19.72
N GLY A 48 -4.12 -9.06 18.75
CA GLY A 48 -4.06 -10.50 18.49
C GLY A 48 -2.64 -10.92 18.12
N PRO A 49 -2.41 -12.21 17.83
CA PRO A 49 -1.07 -12.74 17.60
C PRO A 49 -0.40 -12.20 16.32
N THR A 50 -1.20 -11.84 15.31
CA THR A 50 -0.72 -11.40 13.99
C THR A 50 -1.31 -10.06 13.54
N LYS A 51 -2.12 -9.43 14.40
CA LYS A 51 -2.76 -8.14 14.09
C LYS A 51 -2.94 -7.28 15.34
N ALA A 52 -2.81 -5.98 15.18
CA ALA A 52 -3.12 -5.02 16.24
C ALA A 52 -3.68 -3.74 15.64
N THR A 53 -4.58 -3.11 16.38
CA THR A 53 -5.11 -1.77 16.09
C THR A 53 -4.77 -0.87 17.27
N VAL A 54 -4.16 0.27 16.98
CA VAL A 54 -3.80 1.27 17.98
C VAL A 54 -4.28 2.66 17.56
N LEU A 55 -4.52 3.51 18.57
CA LEU A 55 -4.78 4.93 18.38
C LEU A 55 -3.53 5.72 18.80
N SER A 56 -3.14 6.67 17.96
CA SER A 56 -2.03 7.59 18.26
C SER A 56 -2.49 8.79 19.10
N ASN A 57 -1.52 9.50 19.68
CA ASN A 57 -1.72 10.75 20.41
C ASN A 57 -2.36 11.89 19.58
N GLU A 58 -2.34 11.79 18.24
CA GLU A 58 -3.01 12.72 17.33
C GLU A 58 -4.40 12.25 16.90
N GLY A 59 -4.90 11.14 17.46
CA GLY A 59 -6.21 10.56 17.13
C GLY A 59 -6.23 9.76 15.83
N LEU A 60 -5.07 9.52 15.21
CA LEU A 60 -4.96 8.69 14.01
C LEU A 60 -4.93 7.20 14.39
N ARG A 61 -5.74 6.40 13.69
CA ARG A 61 -5.81 4.95 13.86
C ARG A 61 -4.79 4.24 12.96
N PHE A 62 -4.09 3.26 13.53
CA PHE A 62 -3.13 2.42 12.83
C PHE A 62 -3.51 0.95 12.96
N ASP A 63 -3.63 0.26 11.83
CA ASP A 63 -3.93 -1.16 11.75
C ASP A 63 -2.68 -1.91 11.25
N LEU A 64 -2.02 -2.66 12.13
CA LEU A 64 -0.84 -3.48 11.80
C LEU A 64 -1.28 -4.92 11.51
N ARG A 65 -0.82 -5.47 10.39
CA ARG A 65 -0.91 -6.90 10.07
C ARG A 65 0.46 -7.51 9.80
N VAL A 66 0.70 -8.66 10.43
CA VAL A 66 1.96 -9.39 10.33
C VAL A 66 1.74 -10.73 9.65
N VAL A 67 2.54 -11.01 8.62
CA VAL A 67 2.48 -12.27 7.86
C VAL A 67 3.85 -12.94 7.73
N PRO A 68 3.88 -14.25 7.44
CA PRO A 68 5.09 -14.92 7.01
C PRO A 68 5.70 -14.24 5.77
N PRO A 69 7.04 -14.19 5.63
CA PRO A 69 7.71 -13.57 4.49
C PRO A 69 7.21 -14.04 3.13
N GLN A 70 6.88 -15.33 2.98
CA GLN A 70 6.42 -15.88 1.70
C GLN A 70 5.02 -15.42 1.26
N SER A 71 4.22 -14.82 2.15
CA SER A 71 2.87 -14.32 1.83
C SER A 71 2.80 -12.79 1.78
N TYR A 72 3.94 -12.11 1.82
CA TYR A 72 4.00 -10.66 1.89
C TYR A 72 3.36 -9.98 0.67
N GLY A 73 3.68 -10.45 -0.54
CA GLY A 73 3.14 -9.93 -1.78
C GLY A 73 1.63 -10.13 -1.87
N ASN A 74 1.13 -11.31 -1.49
CA ASN A 74 -0.31 -11.60 -1.42
C ASN A 74 -1.03 -10.64 -0.48
N LEU A 75 -0.51 -10.47 0.75
CA LEU A 75 -1.16 -9.61 1.72
C LEU A 75 -1.09 -8.15 1.28
N LEU A 76 0.04 -7.71 0.73
CA LEU A 76 0.21 -6.35 0.26
C LEU A 76 -0.76 -6.02 -0.88
N GLN A 77 -0.93 -6.91 -1.86
CA GLN A 77 -1.94 -6.76 -2.93
C GLN A 77 -3.33 -6.62 -2.31
N HIS A 78 -3.69 -7.55 -1.43
CA HIS A 78 -5.01 -7.59 -0.83
C HIS A 78 -5.31 -6.34 0.02
N PHE A 79 -4.39 -5.96 0.91
CA PHE A 79 -4.57 -4.83 1.83
C PHE A 79 -4.43 -3.47 1.17
N THR A 80 -3.70 -3.38 0.07
CA THR A 80 -3.66 -2.15 -0.72
C THR A 80 -5.00 -1.89 -1.37
N GLY A 81 -5.71 -2.93 -1.83
CA GLY A 81 -7.01 -2.78 -2.47
C GLY A 81 -6.91 -1.98 -3.77
N SER A 82 -7.92 -1.20 -4.15
CA SER A 82 -9.17 -0.93 -3.43
C SER A 82 -10.05 -2.19 -3.26
N LYS A 83 -11.15 -2.06 -2.50
CA LYS A 83 -12.17 -3.13 -2.41
C LYS A 83 -12.66 -3.52 -3.81
N ASP A 84 -12.96 -2.54 -4.65
CA ASP A 84 -13.53 -2.76 -5.97
C ASP A 84 -12.50 -3.41 -6.90
N HIS A 85 -11.24 -2.97 -6.84
CA HIS A 85 -10.12 -3.62 -7.54
C HIS A 85 -10.00 -5.10 -7.13
N ASN A 86 -10.02 -5.39 -5.84
CA ASN A 86 -9.92 -6.76 -5.32
C ASN A 86 -11.10 -7.64 -5.73
N VAL A 87 -12.33 -7.10 -5.75
CA VAL A 87 -13.52 -7.83 -6.18
C VAL A 87 -13.40 -8.19 -7.66
N ALA A 88 -13.11 -7.22 -8.52
CA ALA A 88 -12.97 -7.47 -9.95
C ALA A 88 -11.84 -8.46 -10.28
N LEU A 89 -10.69 -8.33 -9.60
CA LEU A 89 -9.56 -9.25 -9.72
C LEU A 89 -9.94 -10.68 -9.30
N ARG A 90 -10.67 -10.84 -8.19
CA ARG A 90 -11.15 -12.15 -7.71
C ARG A 90 -12.18 -12.77 -8.63
N GLU A 91 -13.16 -12.01 -9.09
CA GLU A 91 -14.17 -12.48 -10.03
C GLU A 91 -13.55 -13.01 -11.30
N ARG A 92 -12.48 -12.35 -11.79
CA ARG A 92 -11.72 -12.86 -12.93
C ARG A 92 -10.88 -14.09 -12.58
N ALA A 93 -10.20 -14.10 -11.43
CA ALA A 93 -9.40 -15.24 -11.00
C ALA A 93 -10.23 -16.53 -10.92
N VAL A 94 -11.47 -16.45 -10.42
CA VAL A 94 -12.41 -17.58 -10.38
C VAL A 94 -12.71 -18.12 -11.77
N LYS A 95 -12.90 -17.24 -12.77
CA LYS A 95 -13.08 -17.66 -14.18
C LYS A 95 -11.84 -18.33 -14.76
N ASP A 96 -10.67 -18.06 -14.19
CA ASP A 96 -9.38 -18.64 -14.57
C ASP A 96 -9.04 -19.90 -13.75
N GLY A 97 -9.98 -20.42 -12.94
CA GLY A 97 -9.77 -21.61 -12.11
C GLY A 97 -8.90 -21.35 -10.88
N LEU A 98 -8.82 -20.10 -10.43
CA LEU A 98 -8.00 -19.66 -9.29
C LEU A 98 -8.89 -19.06 -8.19
N SER A 99 -8.48 -19.24 -6.93
CA SER A 99 -9.07 -18.59 -5.76
C SER A 99 -8.02 -17.69 -5.09
N VAL A 100 -8.32 -16.41 -4.92
CA VAL A 100 -7.38 -15.42 -4.36
C VAL A 100 -7.78 -15.04 -2.95
N SER A 101 -6.96 -15.46 -1.98
CA SER A 101 -7.10 -15.10 -0.56
C SER A 101 -6.12 -13.98 -0.17
N GLU A 102 -6.17 -13.55 1.09
CA GLU A 102 -5.22 -12.58 1.63
C GLU A 102 -3.81 -13.17 1.84
N TYR A 103 -3.63 -14.49 1.80
CA TYR A 103 -2.36 -15.17 2.10
C TYR A 103 -1.80 -15.98 0.93
N SER A 104 -2.62 -16.33 -0.06
CA SER A 104 -2.27 -17.27 -1.13
C SER A 104 -3.19 -17.14 -2.35
N ILE A 105 -2.74 -17.71 -3.47
CA ILE A 105 -3.56 -18.02 -4.64
C ILE A 105 -3.69 -19.55 -4.71
N THR A 106 -4.90 -20.07 -4.67
CA THR A 106 -5.17 -21.51 -4.75
C THR A 106 -5.62 -21.89 -6.16
N ILE A 107 -5.03 -22.96 -6.71
CA ILE A 107 -5.50 -23.58 -7.95
C ILE A 107 -6.69 -24.48 -7.61
N VAL A 108 -7.87 -24.19 -8.17
CA VAL A 108 -9.12 -24.88 -7.80
C VAL A 108 -9.08 -26.36 -8.16
N GLU A 109 -8.47 -26.71 -9.29
CA GLU A 109 -8.38 -28.09 -9.78
C GLU A 109 -7.50 -28.98 -8.91
N THR A 110 -6.34 -28.49 -8.48
CA THR A 110 -5.35 -29.29 -7.74
C THR A 110 -5.38 -29.06 -6.24
N SER A 111 -6.12 -28.04 -5.77
CA SER A 111 -6.07 -27.53 -4.39
C SER A 111 -4.67 -27.09 -3.94
N GLU A 112 -3.78 -26.80 -4.88
CA GLU A 112 -2.43 -26.31 -4.59
C GLU A 112 -2.46 -24.82 -4.18
N GLU A 113 -1.85 -24.49 -3.04
CA GLU A 113 -1.70 -23.12 -2.57
C GLU A 113 -0.35 -22.52 -2.96
N LEU A 114 -0.40 -21.40 -3.69
CA LEU A 114 0.76 -20.63 -4.10
C LEU A 114 0.88 -19.36 -3.26
N LYS A 115 2.08 -19.11 -2.74
CA LYS A 115 2.40 -17.95 -1.89
C LYS A 115 3.55 -17.18 -2.54
N PHE A 116 3.40 -15.86 -2.60
CA PHE A 116 4.32 -14.95 -3.26
C PHE A 116 4.82 -13.90 -2.27
N ALA A 117 6.14 -13.76 -2.19
CA ALA A 117 6.78 -12.74 -1.39
C ALA A 117 6.71 -11.37 -2.08
N ASP A 118 6.63 -11.35 -3.41
CA ASP A 118 6.55 -10.15 -4.23
C ASP A 118 5.13 -9.92 -4.77
N GLU A 119 4.71 -8.65 -4.84
CA GLU A 119 3.41 -8.26 -5.36
C GLU A 119 3.35 -8.38 -6.89
N GLU A 120 4.46 -8.16 -7.60
CA GLU A 120 4.57 -8.37 -9.05
C GLU A 120 4.33 -9.83 -9.42
N GLU A 121 4.85 -10.77 -8.62
CA GLU A 121 4.64 -12.20 -8.84
C GLU A 121 3.16 -12.60 -8.67
N VAL A 122 2.44 -11.95 -7.74
CA VAL A 122 0.98 -12.12 -7.58
C VAL A 122 0.25 -11.71 -8.85
N TYR A 123 0.51 -10.49 -9.36
CA TYR A 123 -0.12 -10.01 -10.59
C TYR A 123 0.24 -10.88 -11.80
N LYS A 124 1.51 -11.24 -11.94
CA LYS A 124 1.99 -12.13 -13.00
C LYS A 124 1.30 -13.49 -12.96
N ARG A 125 1.14 -14.08 -11.77
CA ARG A 125 0.43 -15.37 -11.61
C ARG A 125 -1.04 -15.30 -12.03
N LEU A 126 -1.65 -14.14 -11.86
CA LEU A 126 -3.03 -13.84 -12.25
C LEU A 126 -3.15 -13.38 -13.72
N GLY A 127 -2.03 -13.26 -14.44
CA GLY A 127 -2.01 -12.87 -15.84
C GLY A 127 -2.23 -11.38 -16.07
N TYR A 128 -1.63 -10.55 -15.21
CA TYR A 128 -1.59 -9.09 -15.31
C TYR A 128 -0.14 -8.61 -15.24
N ASP A 129 0.15 -7.51 -15.93
CA ASP A 129 1.31 -6.68 -15.58
C ASP A 129 1.15 -6.09 -14.19
N TYR A 130 2.26 -5.66 -13.57
CA TYR A 130 2.20 -5.00 -12.27
C TYR A 130 1.36 -3.72 -12.34
N ILE A 131 0.38 -3.61 -11.45
CA ILE A 131 -0.52 -2.46 -11.40
C ILE A 131 -0.07 -1.54 -10.25
N PRO A 132 0.42 -0.32 -10.54
CA PRO A 132 0.74 0.66 -9.52
C PRO A 132 -0.44 0.90 -8.54
N PRO A 133 -0.19 1.01 -7.22
CA PRO A 133 -1.23 1.23 -6.22
C PRO A 133 -2.22 2.37 -6.55
N GLU A 134 -1.72 3.46 -7.13
CA GLU A 134 -2.47 4.66 -7.50
C GLU A 134 -3.58 4.38 -8.53
N LEU A 135 -3.45 3.33 -9.33
CA LEU A 135 -4.42 2.96 -10.37
C LEU A 135 -5.51 2.00 -9.87
N ARG A 136 -5.37 1.42 -8.67
CA ARG A 136 -6.21 0.31 -8.19
C ARG A 136 -7.56 0.77 -7.65
N GLU A 137 -8.35 1.38 -8.52
CA GLU A 137 -9.68 1.93 -8.22
C GLU A 137 -10.77 1.37 -9.16
N ASN A 138 -10.51 0.24 -9.83
CA ASN A 138 -11.45 -0.43 -10.74
C ASN A 138 -12.02 0.50 -11.84
N SER A 139 -11.12 1.27 -12.46
CA SER A 139 -11.44 2.28 -13.48
C SER A 139 -10.89 1.91 -14.87
N GLY A 140 -10.59 0.63 -15.09
CA GLY A 140 -10.07 0.07 -16.35
C GLY A 140 -8.63 -0.41 -16.28
N GLU A 141 -7.98 -0.28 -15.13
CA GLU A 141 -6.58 -0.67 -14.90
C GLU A 141 -6.36 -2.18 -15.09
N LEU A 142 -7.32 -3.02 -14.71
CA LEU A 142 -7.21 -4.48 -14.84
C LEU A 142 -7.19 -4.89 -16.32
N GLU A 143 -8.03 -4.30 -17.16
CA GLU A 143 -8.06 -4.59 -18.60
C GLU A 143 -6.79 -4.08 -19.29
N ALA A 144 -6.35 -2.86 -18.96
CA ALA A 144 -5.09 -2.30 -19.47
C ALA A 144 -3.88 -3.17 -19.08
N ALA A 145 -3.84 -3.67 -17.84
CA ALA A 145 -2.77 -4.51 -17.33
C ALA A 145 -2.68 -5.89 -18.01
N ARG A 146 -3.78 -6.45 -18.51
CA ARG A 146 -3.71 -7.71 -19.29
C ARG A 146 -3.24 -7.50 -20.73
N LYS A 147 -3.47 -6.30 -21.27
CA LYS A 147 -3.08 -5.94 -22.63
C LYS A 147 -1.66 -5.37 -22.72
N GLY A 148 -1.03 -5.08 -21.58
CA GLY A 148 0.23 -4.35 -21.52
C GLY A 148 0.09 -2.88 -21.93
N GLU A 149 -1.08 -2.30 -21.68
CA GLU A 149 -1.47 -0.93 -22.07
C GLU A 149 -1.55 0.01 -20.85
N LEU A 150 -0.95 -0.35 -19.71
CA LEU A 150 -0.93 0.53 -18.55
C LEU A 150 -0.21 1.86 -18.88
N PRO A 151 -0.74 3.01 -18.41
CA PRO A 151 -0.10 4.28 -18.64
C PRO A 151 1.20 4.36 -17.86
N LYS A 152 2.20 5.05 -18.43
CA LYS A 152 3.37 5.48 -17.66
C LYS A 152 2.95 6.61 -16.72
N LEU A 153 3.13 6.40 -15.42
CA LEU A 153 2.84 7.42 -14.42
C LEU A 153 3.98 8.43 -14.31
N VAL A 154 3.64 9.64 -13.89
CA VAL A 154 4.63 10.66 -13.49
C VAL A 154 5.27 10.24 -12.17
N GLU A 155 6.58 10.32 -12.09
CA GLU A 155 7.33 10.05 -10.87
C GLU A 155 7.87 11.34 -10.26
N LEU A 156 8.27 11.31 -8.99
CA LEU A 156 8.83 12.50 -8.32
C LEU A 156 10.04 13.08 -9.06
N GLY A 157 10.83 12.24 -9.73
CA GLY A 157 11.97 12.66 -10.55
C GLY A 157 11.61 13.38 -11.85
N ASP A 158 10.37 13.27 -12.33
CA ASP A 158 9.88 14.01 -13.50
C ASP A 158 9.52 15.47 -13.13
N VAL A 159 9.35 15.78 -11.84
CA VAL A 159 9.00 17.11 -11.32
C VAL A 159 10.24 18.00 -11.23
N LYS A 160 10.29 19.04 -12.09
CA LYS A 160 11.45 19.96 -12.19
C LYS A 160 11.33 21.24 -11.37
N GLY A 161 10.24 21.39 -10.61
CA GLY A 161 10.01 22.57 -9.81
C GLY A 161 8.57 22.68 -9.34
N ASP A 162 8.36 23.57 -8.37
CA ASP A 162 7.04 23.97 -7.88
C ASP A 162 6.63 25.27 -8.59
N LEU A 163 5.45 25.27 -9.20
CA LEU A 163 4.95 26.38 -10.01
C LEU A 163 4.00 27.31 -9.24
N HIS A 164 3.70 27.03 -7.97
CA HIS A 164 2.83 27.87 -7.16
C HIS A 164 3.28 28.00 -5.70
N PRO A 165 4.42 28.66 -5.43
CA PRO A 165 4.81 29.02 -4.07
C PRO A 165 4.45 30.48 -3.72
N HIS A 166 4.32 30.77 -2.43
CA HIS A 166 4.05 32.12 -1.90
C HIS A 166 5.26 32.66 -1.13
N SER A 167 5.59 33.94 -1.33
CA SER A 167 6.70 34.61 -0.66
C SER A 167 6.20 35.69 0.31
N ILE A 168 7.10 36.31 1.07
CA ILE A 168 6.76 37.47 1.93
C ILE A 168 6.22 38.70 1.19
N TRP A 169 6.18 38.68 -0.16
CA TRP A 169 5.53 39.71 -0.97
C TRP A 169 4.00 39.61 -0.93
N SER A 170 3.47 38.46 -0.50
CA SER A 170 2.04 38.25 -0.20
C SER A 170 1.87 37.71 1.24
N ASP A 171 1.58 36.43 1.37
CA ASP A 171 1.19 35.68 2.56
C ASP A 171 2.13 34.50 2.84
N GLY A 172 3.24 34.41 2.11
CA GLY A 172 4.33 33.47 2.37
C GLY A 172 5.19 33.86 3.57
N ARG A 173 6.07 32.94 3.97
CA ARG A 173 6.97 33.12 5.13
C ARG A 173 8.44 33.28 4.73
N ASP A 174 8.79 32.91 3.50
CA ASP A 174 10.16 32.88 3.01
C ASP A 174 10.44 34.03 2.02
N THR A 175 11.66 34.55 2.06
CA THR A 175 12.20 35.47 1.04
C THR A 175 12.47 34.72 -0.27
N LEU A 176 12.55 35.46 -1.39
CA LEU A 176 12.89 34.87 -2.69
C LEU A 176 14.25 34.15 -2.68
N GLU A 177 15.23 34.67 -1.94
CA GLU A 177 16.55 34.03 -1.79
C GLU A 177 16.43 32.68 -1.07
N GLN A 178 15.69 32.62 0.05
CA GLN A 178 15.45 31.37 0.78
C GLN A 178 14.73 30.34 -0.09
N MET A 179 13.69 30.76 -0.82
CA MET A 179 12.96 29.88 -1.75
C MET A 179 13.86 29.34 -2.85
N ALA A 180 14.69 30.19 -3.47
CA ALA A 180 15.62 29.78 -4.52
C ALA A 180 16.69 28.81 -4.01
N LEU A 181 17.24 29.05 -2.81
CA LEU A 181 18.21 28.15 -2.18
C LEU A 181 17.57 26.79 -1.81
N ALA A 182 16.33 26.79 -1.32
CA ALA A 182 15.60 25.57 -1.01
C ALA A 182 15.25 24.77 -2.28
N ALA A 183 14.84 25.44 -3.35
CA ALA A 183 14.63 24.81 -4.66
C ALA A 183 15.93 24.16 -5.16
N ARG A 184 17.04 24.91 -5.17
CA ARG A 184 18.36 24.39 -5.57
C ARG A 184 18.81 23.18 -4.76
N ALA A 185 18.46 23.10 -3.48
CA ALA A 185 18.80 21.95 -2.63
C ALA A 185 17.98 20.69 -2.97
N ARG A 186 16.83 20.84 -3.64
CA ARG A 186 15.95 19.73 -4.05
C ARG A 186 16.25 19.20 -5.46
N GLY A 187 17.10 19.88 -6.24
CA GLY A 187 17.47 19.53 -7.62
C GLY A 187 17.02 20.59 -8.62
#